data_AF-A0A7I0NP35-F1
#
_entry.id   AF-A0A7I0NP35-F1
#
_cell.length_a   1.000
_cell.length_b   1.000
_cell.length_c   1.000
_cell.angle_alpha   90.00
_cell.angle_beta   90.00
_cell.angle_gamma   90.00
#
_symmetry.space_group_name_H-M   'P 1'
#
loop_
_entity.id
_entity.type
_entity.pdbx_description
1 polymer ?
#
loop_
_entity_poly.entity_id
_entity_poly.type
_entity_poly.pdbx_seq_one_letter_code
_entity_poly.pdbx_strand_id
1 'polypeptide(L)'
;MKHYYKPSGKFSILSILYFLILSVTAFPILGVIYAYCIRYIPFVYINFLIAAGFGFGLGLLINIVVINKGKNRNPRISAVLGTLGGAVALYVHWAVWVQLVIADGTPDAGMGQLFTLVTDPGMLGEWIAKINEVGTWGIRNNAVHGTFLSVIWGIEALIVIGISTLISFPRAKQPFCEQDGVWFEETVLPALNYIGDTPKMVAELEKGTVTAFDEISLAATEEKDHSVITVYASKRGDCYVTVLNKKAKITDKGKIEHTDEAVVSYIRLNQSLKEQLLKFQSHTTTA
;
A
#
# COMPACT_ATOMS: atom_id res chain seq x y z
N MET A 1 -29.87 -12.40 -3.47
CA MET A 1 -29.30 -11.03 -3.46
C MET A 1 -27.78 -11.17 -3.41
N LYS A 2 -26.99 -10.21 -3.91
CA LYS A 2 -25.53 -10.29 -3.72
C LYS A 2 -25.24 -9.91 -2.26
N HIS A 3 -24.90 -10.90 -1.43
CA HIS A 3 -24.56 -10.68 -0.02
C HIS A 3 -23.26 -9.91 0.14
N TYR A 4 -22.35 -10.00 -0.84
CA TYR A 4 -21.03 -9.38 -0.79
C TYR A 4 -20.90 -8.22 -1.77
N TYR A 5 -20.18 -7.17 -1.34
CA TYR A 5 -19.78 -6.10 -2.23
C TYR A 5 -18.87 -6.62 -3.34
N LYS A 6 -19.14 -6.17 -4.57
CA LYS A 6 -18.26 -6.36 -5.71
C LYS A 6 -17.99 -4.99 -6.34
N PRO A 7 -16.73 -4.57 -6.46
CA PRO A 7 -16.41 -3.29 -7.08
C PRO A 7 -16.90 -3.28 -8.54
N SER A 8 -17.37 -2.11 -8.99
CA SER A 8 -17.96 -1.94 -10.33
C SER A 8 -16.95 -2.12 -11.47
N GLY A 9 -15.65 -2.05 -11.17
CA GLY A 9 -14.59 -2.13 -12.18
C GLY A 9 -14.43 -0.84 -13.01
N LYS A 10 -15.16 0.22 -12.67
CA LYS A 10 -15.08 1.52 -13.34
C LYS A 10 -13.87 2.30 -12.85
N PHE A 11 -13.27 3.09 -13.74
CA PHE A 11 -12.24 4.07 -13.41
C PHE A 11 -12.62 5.43 -14.00
N SER A 12 -12.09 6.50 -13.42
CA SER A 12 -12.30 7.87 -13.92
C SER A 12 -11.08 8.34 -14.71
N ILE A 13 -11.30 9.17 -15.73
CA ILE A 13 -10.20 9.90 -16.41
C ILE A 13 -9.41 10.77 -15.42
N LEU A 14 -10.06 11.24 -14.34
CA LEU A 14 -9.41 12.00 -13.28
C LEU A 14 -8.30 11.20 -12.58
N SER A 15 -8.45 9.87 -12.43
CA SER A 15 -7.37 9.03 -11.89
C SER A 15 -6.13 9.09 -12.78
N ILE A 16 -6.31 9.04 -14.11
CA ILE A 16 -5.20 9.13 -15.06
C ILE A 16 -4.55 10.51 -14.99
N LEU A 17 -5.34 11.59 -14.94
CA LEU A 17 -4.80 12.94 -14.80
C LEU A 17 -4.00 13.11 -13.50
N TYR A 18 -4.51 12.62 -12.36
CA TYR A 18 -3.76 12.63 -11.11
C TYR A 18 -2.48 11.81 -11.19
N PHE A 19 -2.50 10.67 -11.87
CA PHE A 19 -1.29 9.86 -12.07
C PHE A 19 -0.24 10.60 -12.91
N LEU A 20 -0.66 11.27 -13.99
CA LEU A 20 0.23 12.08 -14.82
C LEU A 20 0.84 13.23 -14.03
N ILE A 21 0.03 13.92 -13.21
CA ILE A 21 0.51 14.99 -12.34
C ILE A 21 1.56 14.46 -11.35
N LEU A 22 1.30 13.33 -10.68
CA LEU A 22 2.28 12.74 -9.76
C LEU A 22 3.56 12.29 -10.49
N SER A 23 3.43 11.75 -11.70
CA SER A 23 4.56 11.31 -12.53
C SER A 23 5.53 12.43 -12.88
N VAL A 24 5.05 13.68 -12.99
CA VAL A 24 5.91 14.85 -13.28
C VAL A 24 6.25 15.68 -12.04
N THR A 25 5.70 15.35 -10.86
CA THR A 25 5.91 16.10 -9.62
C THR A 25 6.49 15.23 -8.51
N ALA A 26 5.64 14.50 -7.79
CA ALA A 26 6.01 13.77 -6.59
C ALA A 26 6.95 12.58 -6.86
N PHE A 27 6.77 11.85 -7.96
CA PHE A 27 7.62 10.69 -8.29
C PHE A 27 9.06 11.11 -8.56
N PRO A 28 9.34 12.14 -9.37
CA PRO A 28 10.69 12.68 -9.51
C PRO A 28 11.30 13.12 -8.18
N ILE A 29 10.56 13.86 -7.35
CA ILE A 29 11.05 14.34 -6.06
C ILE A 29 11.46 13.17 -5.15
N LEU A 30 10.60 12.16 -5.03
CA LEU A 30 10.91 10.98 -4.23
C LEU A 30 12.08 10.18 -4.84
N GLY A 31 12.17 10.08 -6.17
CA GLY A 31 13.28 9.42 -6.86
C GLY A 31 14.63 10.09 -6.61
N VAL A 32 14.66 11.43 -6.60
CA VAL A 32 15.84 12.22 -6.21
C VAL A 32 16.22 11.91 -4.76
N ILE A 33 15.28 12.03 -3.81
CA ILE A 33 15.54 11.74 -2.39
C ILE A 33 16.11 10.32 -2.24
N TYR A 34 15.52 9.35 -2.93
CA TYR A 34 15.97 7.97 -2.91
C TYR A 34 17.40 7.82 -3.47
N ALA A 35 17.75 8.53 -4.55
CA ALA A 35 19.10 8.51 -5.13
C ALA A 35 20.16 9.02 -4.16
N TYR A 36 19.86 10.10 -3.43
CA TYR A 36 20.75 10.63 -2.39
C TYR A 36 20.89 9.62 -1.24
N CYS A 37 19.80 9.03 -0.76
CA CYS A 37 19.86 8.02 0.30
C CYS A 37 20.79 6.86 -0.08
N ILE A 38 20.64 6.30 -1.28
CA ILE A 38 21.47 5.18 -1.77
C ILE A 38 22.94 5.59 -1.95
N ARG A 39 23.21 6.82 -2.42
CA ARG A 39 24.58 7.29 -2.66
C ARG A 39 25.39 7.47 -1.38
N TYR A 40 24.77 7.98 -0.32
CA TYR A 40 25.47 8.40 0.90
C TYR A 40 25.37 7.40 2.06
N ILE A 41 24.52 6.37 1.98
CA ILE A 41 24.39 5.34 3.02
C ILE A 41 25.18 4.09 2.58
N PRO A 42 26.35 3.80 3.18
CA PRO A 42 27.26 2.73 2.73
C PRO A 42 26.86 1.33 3.21
N PHE A 43 25.57 1.07 3.46
CA PHE A 43 25.07 -0.18 4.04
C PHE A 43 24.03 -0.85 3.14
N VAL A 44 24.45 -1.91 2.44
CA VAL A 44 23.62 -2.63 1.46
C VAL A 44 22.29 -3.13 2.05
N TYR A 45 22.29 -3.65 3.27
CA TYR A 45 21.06 -4.11 3.93
C TYR A 45 20.08 -2.98 4.22
N ILE A 46 20.59 -1.79 4.58
CA ILE A 46 19.76 -0.61 4.81
C ILE A 46 19.18 -0.12 3.49
N ASN A 47 19.94 -0.19 2.39
CA ASN A 47 19.47 0.19 1.07
C ASN A 47 18.21 -0.58 0.64
N PHE A 48 18.11 -1.88 0.94
CA PHE A 48 16.88 -2.64 0.70
C PHE A 48 15.68 -2.15 1.53
N LEU A 49 15.91 -1.73 2.78
CA LEU A 49 14.84 -1.12 3.60
C LEU A 49 14.41 0.24 3.05
N ILE A 50 15.36 1.05 2.56
CA ILE A 50 15.08 2.33 1.92
C ILE A 50 14.30 2.10 0.62
N ALA A 51 14.69 1.12 -0.20
CA ALA A 51 13.96 0.71 -1.40
C ALA A 51 12.51 0.34 -1.07
N ALA A 52 12.32 -0.44 -0.01
CA ALA A 52 10.98 -0.82 0.46
C ALA A 52 10.17 0.39 0.93
N GLY A 53 10.78 1.29 1.70
CA GLY A 53 10.16 2.54 2.15
C GLY A 53 9.79 3.47 0.98
N PHE A 54 10.66 3.58 -0.03
CA PHE A 54 10.41 4.33 -1.26
C PHE A 54 9.23 3.76 -2.04
N GLY A 55 9.23 2.44 -2.32
CA GLY A 55 8.11 1.75 -2.97
C GLY A 55 6.80 1.91 -2.20
N PHE A 56 6.85 1.83 -0.86
CA PHE A 56 5.70 2.05 0.02
C PHE A 56 5.16 3.49 -0.08
N GLY A 57 6.04 4.50 -0.02
CA GLY A 57 5.66 5.91 -0.17
C GLY A 57 4.99 6.20 -1.51
N LEU A 58 5.53 5.65 -2.61
CA LEU A 58 4.91 5.74 -3.93
C LEU A 58 3.52 5.10 -3.96
N GLY A 59 3.40 3.87 -3.42
CA GLY A 59 2.14 3.17 -3.30
C GLY A 59 1.09 3.95 -2.51
N LEU A 60 1.47 4.58 -1.40
CA LEU A 60 0.58 5.43 -0.60
C LEU A 60 0.10 6.66 -1.38
N LEU A 61 0.98 7.36 -2.08
CA LEU A 61 0.59 8.52 -2.89
C LEU A 61 -0.39 8.14 -4.00
N ILE A 62 -0.13 7.03 -4.69
CA ILE A 62 -1.03 6.49 -5.71
C ILE A 62 -2.39 6.12 -5.07
N ASN A 63 -2.36 5.44 -3.92
CA ASN A 63 -3.57 5.07 -3.20
C ASN A 63 -4.43 6.30 -2.82
N ILE A 64 -3.82 7.32 -2.23
CA ILE A 64 -4.53 8.51 -1.73
C ILE A 64 -4.99 9.41 -2.87
N VAL A 65 -4.14 9.68 -3.86
CA VAL A 65 -4.43 10.70 -4.88
C VAL A 65 -5.05 10.07 -6.12
N VAL A 66 -4.42 9.04 -6.68
CA VAL A 66 -4.85 8.44 -7.96
C VAL A 66 -6.09 7.59 -7.78
N ILE A 67 -6.10 6.75 -6.74
CA ILE A 67 -7.17 5.76 -6.53
C ILE A 67 -8.30 6.36 -5.72
N ASN A 68 -8.01 6.94 -4.56
CA ASN A 68 -9.05 7.46 -3.68
C ASN A 68 -9.67 8.76 -4.25
N LYS A 69 -8.89 9.82 -4.49
CA LYS A 69 -9.43 11.07 -5.07
C LYS A 69 -9.88 10.91 -6.53
N GLY A 70 -9.15 10.14 -7.33
CA GLY A 70 -9.57 9.81 -8.71
C GLY A 70 -10.75 8.83 -8.78
N LYS A 71 -11.14 8.24 -7.65
CA LYS A 71 -12.25 7.27 -7.53
C LYS A 71 -12.03 6.09 -8.48
N ASN A 72 -10.90 5.40 -8.42
CA ASN A 72 -10.68 4.18 -9.21
C ASN A 72 -11.25 2.95 -8.49
N ARG A 73 -12.22 2.26 -9.09
CA ARG A 73 -12.86 1.04 -8.57
C ARG A 73 -12.44 -0.20 -9.37
N ASN A 74 -11.34 -0.09 -10.12
CA ASN A 74 -10.78 -1.20 -10.87
C ASN A 74 -9.43 -1.63 -10.26
N PRO A 75 -9.40 -2.75 -9.50
CA PRO A 75 -8.17 -3.22 -8.86
C PRO A 75 -7.05 -3.55 -9.84
N ARG A 76 -7.37 -4.02 -11.05
CA ARG A 76 -6.35 -4.31 -12.09
C ARG A 76 -5.70 -3.03 -12.57
N ILE A 77 -6.49 -2.00 -12.85
CA ILE A 77 -5.96 -0.68 -13.23
C ILE A 77 -5.17 -0.06 -12.07
N SER A 78 -5.61 -0.22 -10.82
CA SER A 78 -4.83 0.22 -9.66
C SER A 78 -3.47 -0.46 -9.57
N ALA A 79 -3.40 -1.77 -9.82
CA ALA A 79 -2.14 -2.50 -9.86
C ALA A 79 -1.24 -1.97 -10.99
N VAL A 80 -1.79 -1.82 -12.20
CA VAL A 80 -1.04 -1.27 -13.36
C VAL A 80 -0.50 0.13 -13.05
N LEU A 81 -1.31 1.02 -12.47
CA LEU A 81 -0.87 2.37 -12.10
C LEU A 81 0.19 2.33 -10.98
N GLY A 82 0.07 1.41 -10.02
CA GLY A 82 1.10 1.15 -9.01
C GLY A 82 2.44 0.71 -9.62
N THR A 83 2.39 -0.22 -10.58
CA THR A 83 3.55 -0.73 -11.31
C THR A 83 4.21 0.38 -12.14
N LEU A 84 3.42 1.12 -12.93
CA LEU A 84 3.91 2.24 -13.74
C LEU A 84 4.49 3.35 -12.88
N GLY A 85 3.86 3.70 -11.76
CA GLY A 85 4.37 4.71 -10.84
C GLY A 85 5.70 4.31 -10.21
N GLY A 86 5.83 3.05 -9.81
CA GLY A 86 7.10 2.47 -9.35
C GLY A 86 8.19 2.56 -10.42
N ALA A 87 7.87 2.16 -11.66
CA ALA A 87 8.81 2.20 -12.78
C ALA A 87 9.26 3.63 -13.15
N VAL A 88 8.34 4.59 -13.22
CA VAL A 88 8.65 6.00 -13.51
C VAL A 88 9.55 6.59 -12.42
N ALA A 89 9.20 6.39 -11.15
CA ALA A 89 9.99 6.92 -10.05
C ALA A 89 11.39 6.27 -9.99
N LEU A 90 11.47 4.97 -10.25
CA LEU A 90 12.74 4.23 -10.32
C LEU A 90 13.61 4.70 -11.48
N TYR A 91 13.02 4.97 -12.65
CA TYR A 91 13.74 5.52 -13.79
C TYR A 91 14.37 6.89 -13.46
N VAL A 92 13.60 7.80 -12.85
CA VAL A 92 14.13 9.11 -12.44
C VAL A 92 15.22 8.95 -11.38
N HIS A 93 15.01 8.04 -10.41
CA HIS A 93 16.04 7.69 -9.43
C HIS A 93 17.35 7.25 -10.13
N TRP A 94 17.29 6.35 -11.11
CA TRP A 94 18.47 5.91 -11.86
C TRP A 94 19.19 7.07 -12.55
N ALA A 95 18.45 7.95 -13.23
CA ALA A 95 19.04 9.11 -13.89
C ALA A 95 19.79 10.02 -12.90
N VAL A 96 19.20 10.27 -11.73
CA VAL A 96 19.82 11.09 -10.67
C VAL A 96 21.01 10.37 -10.03
N TRP A 97 20.88 9.07 -9.74
CA TRP A 97 21.94 8.29 -9.14
C TRP A 97 23.16 8.18 -10.06
N VAL A 98 22.95 7.92 -11.35
CA VAL A 98 24.02 7.90 -12.36
C VAL A 98 24.72 9.26 -12.42
N GLN A 99 23.96 10.36 -12.42
CA GLN A 99 24.52 11.71 -12.37
C GLN A 99 25.42 11.89 -11.13
N LEU A 100 24.95 11.48 -9.96
CA LEU A 100 25.71 11.55 -8.70
C LEU A 100 26.95 10.65 -8.70
N VAL A 101 26.94 9.53 -9.41
CA VAL A 101 28.11 8.65 -9.54
C VAL A 101 29.15 9.30 -10.45
N ILE A 102 28.74 9.80 -11.63
CA ILE A 102 29.65 10.44 -12.59
C ILE A 102 30.29 11.71 -12.01
N ALA A 103 29.52 12.47 -11.24
CA ALA A 103 29.97 13.72 -10.63
C ALA A 103 30.75 13.53 -9.32
N ASP A 104 31.13 12.30 -8.94
CA ASP A 104 31.72 11.96 -7.64
C ASP A 104 30.91 12.48 -6.43
N GLY A 105 29.60 12.63 -6.59
CA GLY A 105 28.69 13.13 -5.56
C GLY A 105 28.67 14.67 -5.45
N THR A 106 29.28 15.39 -6.40
CA THR A 106 29.16 16.86 -6.49
C THR A 106 27.87 17.25 -7.24
N PRO A 107 27.02 18.13 -6.70
CA PRO A 107 25.80 18.60 -7.38
C PRO A 107 26.05 19.48 -8.63
N ASP A 108 27.30 19.89 -8.87
CA ASP A 108 27.66 20.88 -9.89
C ASP A 108 27.80 20.29 -11.31
N ALA A 109 27.67 18.97 -11.47
CA ALA A 109 27.49 18.37 -12.79
C ALA A 109 26.08 18.72 -13.29
N GLY A 110 26.03 19.78 -14.11
CA GLY A 110 24.85 20.61 -14.31
C GLY A 110 23.56 19.90 -14.75
N MET A 111 22.44 20.58 -14.47
CA MET A 111 21.07 20.20 -14.83
C MET A 111 20.90 19.71 -16.29
N GLY A 112 21.75 20.16 -17.22
CA GLY A 112 21.74 19.69 -18.61
C GLY A 112 22.10 18.22 -18.78
N GLN A 113 23.04 17.70 -17.99
CA GLN A 113 23.42 16.28 -18.03
C GLN A 113 22.31 15.41 -17.42
N LEU A 114 21.73 15.83 -16.30
CA LEU A 114 20.55 15.16 -15.72
C LEU A 114 19.38 15.14 -16.71
N PHE A 115 19.09 16.26 -17.36
CA PHE A 115 18.04 16.32 -18.37
C PHE A 115 18.29 15.35 -19.53
N THR A 116 19.56 15.24 -19.97
CA THR A 116 19.95 14.29 -21.01
C THR A 116 19.73 12.85 -20.56
N LEU A 117 20.16 12.48 -19.35
CA LEU A 117 19.94 11.13 -18.79
C LEU A 117 18.45 10.79 -18.62
N VAL A 118 17.60 11.77 -18.30
CA VAL A 118 16.15 11.55 -18.17
C VAL A 118 15.49 11.39 -19.55
N THR A 119 15.94 12.12 -20.56
CA THR A 119 15.29 12.14 -21.89
C THR A 119 15.86 11.12 -22.87
N ASP A 120 17.07 10.63 -22.65
CA ASP A 120 17.74 9.62 -23.45
C ASP A 120 17.96 8.32 -22.64
N PRO A 121 17.01 7.36 -22.72
CA PRO A 121 17.14 6.09 -22.02
C PRO A 121 18.30 5.23 -22.55
N GLY A 122 18.75 5.44 -23.78
CA GLY A 122 19.90 4.76 -24.36
C GLY A 122 21.18 5.18 -23.64
N MET A 123 21.39 6.49 -23.52
CA MET A 123 22.52 7.05 -22.78
C MET A 123 22.51 6.63 -21.30
N LEU A 124 21.35 6.64 -20.64
CA LEU A 124 21.24 6.16 -19.27
C LEU A 124 21.66 4.68 -19.16
N GLY A 125 21.20 3.84 -20.08
CA GLY A 125 21.58 2.42 -20.15
C GLY A 125 23.09 2.20 -20.34
N GLU A 126 23.73 2.98 -21.21
CA GLU A 126 25.19 2.92 -21.41
C GLU A 126 25.96 3.26 -20.13
N TRP A 127 25.54 4.28 -19.39
CA TRP A 127 26.18 4.64 -18.13
C TRP A 127 25.95 3.59 -17.05
N ILE A 128 24.74 3.04 -16.95
CA ILE A 128 24.46 1.91 -16.03
C ILE A 128 25.37 0.73 -16.37
N ALA A 129 25.57 0.41 -17.64
CA ALA A 129 26.46 -0.66 -18.07
C ALA A 129 27.92 -0.40 -17.68
N LYS A 130 28.45 0.80 -17.96
CA LYS A 130 29.81 1.21 -17.55
C LYS A 130 30.01 1.14 -16.04
N ILE A 131 29.02 1.61 -15.28
CA ILE A 131 29.06 1.55 -13.82
C ILE A 131 29.03 0.10 -13.34
N ASN A 132 28.27 -0.77 -14.01
CA ASN A 132 28.22 -2.19 -13.71
C ASN A 132 29.55 -2.91 -13.99
N GLU A 133 30.38 -2.43 -14.91
CA GLU A 133 31.71 -3.01 -15.17
C GLU A 133 32.71 -2.72 -14.06
N VAL A 134 32.63 -1.53 -13.45
CA VAL A 134 33.60 -1.05 -12.45
C VAL A 134 33.12 -1.32 -11.01
N GLY A 135 31.81 -1.20 -10.77
CA GLY A 135 31.21 -1.24 -9.45
C GLY A 135 31.33 0.08 -8.69
N THR A 136 30.39 0.34 -7.77
CA THR A 136 30.33 1.58 -6.95
C THR A 136 30.53 1.34 -5.46
N TRP A 137 30.51 0.09 -5.04
CA TRP A 137 30.71 -0.33 -3.65
C TRP A 137 31.26 -1.77 -3.64
N GLY A 138 31.72 -2.26 -2.50
CA GLY A 138 32.37 -3.56 -2.41
C GLY A 138 32.24 -4.25 -1.05
N ILE A 139 32.64 -5.53 -1.00
CA ILE A 139 32.71 -6.33 0.23
C ILE A 139 34.16 -6.70 0.49
N ARG A 140 34.68 -6.36 1.67
CA ARG A 140 36.05 -6.72 2.10
C ARG A 140 37.11 -6.40 1.03
N ASN A 141 37.07 -5.17 0.52
CA ASN A 141 37.96 -4.59 -0.51
C ASN A 141 37.78 -5.08 -1.95
N ASN A 142 36.85 -6.01 -2.23
CA ASN A 142 36.51 -6.37 -3.61
C ASN A 142 35.29 -5.57 -4.07
N ALA A 143 35.44 -4.81 -5.15
CA ALA A 143 34.34 -4.12 -5.80
C ALA A 143 33.28 -5.13 -6.27
N VAL A 144 32.02 -4.80 -6.07
CA VAL A 144 30.88 -5.58 -6.54
C VAL A 144 30.48 -5.03 -7.90
N HIS A 145 30.57 -5.89 -8.93
CA HIS A 145 30.34 -5.53 -10.32
C HIS A 145 29.76 -6.72 -11.10
N GLY A 146 29.37 -6.49 -12.36
CA GLY A 146 28.85 -7.49 -13.28
C GLY A 146 27.53 -8.14 -12.83
N THR A 147 27.40 -9.44 -13.10
CA THR A 147 26.14 -10.18 -12.85
C THR A 147 25.64 -10.05 -11.41
N PHE A 148 26.54 -10.05 -10.42
CA PHE A 148 26.15 -9.97 -9.02
C PHE A 148 25.50 -8.62 -8.69
N LEU A 149 26.07 -7.51 -9.17
CA LEU A 149 25.50 -6.17 -9.01
C LEU A 149 24.17 -6.04 -9.75
N SER A 150 24.06 -6.60 -10.96
CA SER A 150 22.81 -6.62 -11.73
C SER A 150 21.67 -7.36 -11.01
N VAL A 151 21.97 -8.46 -10.33
CA VAL A 151 20.98 -9.19 -9.52
C VAL A 151 20.49 -8.34 -8.34
N ILE A 152 21.39 -7.62 -7.67
CA ILE A 152 21.02 -6.72 -6.55
C ILE A 152 20.08 -5.61 -7.04
N TRP A 153 20.41 -4.95 -8.15
CA TRP A 153 19.55 -3.94 -8.76
C TRP A 153 18.21 -4.52 -9.24
N GLY A 154 18.20 -5.75 -9.75
CA GLY A 154 16.97 -6.45 -10.11
C GLY A 154 16.06 -6.70 -8.91
N ILE A 155 16.61 -7.16 -7.79
CA ILE A 155 15.87 -7.36 -6.54
C ILE A 155 15.34 -6.02 -6.02
N GLU A 156 16.16 -4.97 -6.04
CA GLU A 156 15.76 -3.63 -5.63
C GLU A 156 14.58 -3.11 -6.48
N ALA A 157 14.67 -3.23 -7.80
CA ALA A 157 13.61 -2.85 -8.72
C ALA A 157 12.31 -3.62 -8.43
N LEU A 158 12.42 -4.94 -8.18
CA LEU A 158 11.27 -5.77 -7.81
C LEU A 158 10.66 -5.36 -6.47
N ILE A 159 11.45 -4.97 -5.48
CA ILE A 159 10.97 -4.48 -4.19
C ILE A 159 10.19 -3.18 -4.39
N VAL A 160 10.76 -2.19 -5.09
CA VAL A 160 10.13 -0.89 -5.32
C VAL A 160 8.81 -1.04 -6.08
N ILE A 161 8.84 -1.72 -7.23
CA ILE A 161 7.68 -1.91 -8.10
C ILE A 161 6.65 -2.83 -7.45
N GLY A 162 7.10 -3.90 -6.80
CA GLY A 162 6.25 -4.86 -6.11
C GLY A 162 5.47 -4.20 -4.98
N ILE A 163 6.17 -3.48 -4.08
CA ILE A 163 5.52 -2.81 -2.96
C ILE A 163 4.59 -1.70 -3.44
N SER A 164 4.98 -0.86 -4.40
CA SER A 164 4.09 0.20 -4.92
C SER A 164 2.81 -0.38 -5.51
N THR A 165 2.91 -1.52 -6.19
CA THR A 165 1.77 -2.26 -6.77
C THR A 165 0.88 -2.86 -5.67
N LEU A 166 1.47 -3.55 -4.70
CA LEU A 166 0.75 -4.21 -3.62
C LEU A 166 -0.02 -3.22 -2.72
N ILE A 167 0.55 -2.05 -2.45
CA ILE A 167 -0.12 -1.00 -1.66
C ILE A 167 -1.26 -0.32 -2.45
N SER A 168 -1.13 -0.23 -3.78
CA SER A 168 -2.14 0.40 -4.63
C SER A 168 -3.38 -0.49 -4.83
N PHE A 169 -3.22 -1.81 -4.79
CA PHE A 169 -4.27 -2.75 -5.16
C PHE A 169 -5.52 -2.79 -4.24
N PRO A 170 -5.41 -2.83 -2.89
CA PRO A 170 -6.55 -3.07 -2.00
C PRO A 170 -7.59 -1.96 -2.00
N ARG A 171 -7.18 -0.69 -2.11
CA ARG A 171 -8.10 0.46 -2.00
C ARG A 171 -9.20 0.44 -3.05
N ALA A 172 -8.91 -0.02 -4.26
CA ALA A 172 -9.92 -0.11 -5.33
C ALA A 172 -10.99 -1.20 -5.11
N LYS A 173 -10.79 -2.09 -4.13
CA LYS A 173 -11.77 -3.10 -3.74
C LYS A 173 -12.75 -2.62 -2.68
N GLN A 174 -12.50 -1.46 -2.06
CA GLN A 174 -13.34 -0.98 -0.98
C GLN A 174 -14.74 -0.57 -1.47
N PRO A 175 -15.75 -0.58 -0.57
CA PRO A 175 -17.11 -0.16 -0.89
C PRO A 175 -17.16 1.28 -1.41
N PHE A 176 -17.80 1.46 -2.57
CA PHE A 176 -17.98 2.74 -3.24
C PHE A 176 -19.45 2.92 -3.62
N CYS A 177 -20.03 4.07 -3.28
CA CYS A 177 -21.42 4.37 -3.61
C CYS A 177 -21.46 4.96 -5.02
N GLU A 178 -21.93 4.17 -5.98
CA GLU A 178 -22.01 4.60 -7.39
C GLU A 178 -23.05 5.71 -7.62
N GLN A 179 -24.05 5.85 -6.74
CA GLN A 179 -25.07 6.89 -6.85
C GLN A 179 -24.56 8.26 -6.37
N ASP A 180 -23.85 8.29 -5.25
CA ASP A 180 -23.29 9.52 -4.68
C ASP A 180 -21.88 9.84 -5.19
N GLY A 181 -21.23 8.87 -5.84
CA GLY A 181 -19.87 9.00 -6.34
C GLY A 181 -18.85 9.19 -5.22
N VAL A 182 -19.08 8.62 -4.03
CA VAL A 182 -18.17 8.71 -2.88
C VAL A 182 -17.85 7.33 -2.32
N TRP A 183 -16.65 7.19 -1.75
CA TRP A 183 -16.31 6.02 -0.96
C TRP A 183 -17.20 5.97 0.29
N PHE A 184 -17.51 4.76 0.75
CA PHE A 184 -18.26 4.61 2.00
C PHE A 184 -17.42 5.14 3.16
N GLU A 185 -18.10 5.70 4.16
CA GLU A 185 -17.46 6.12 5.40
C GLU A 185 -17.05 4.88 6.19
N GLU A 186 -15.77 4.83 6.54
CA GLU A 186 -15.17 3.71 7.27
C GLU A 186 -15.18 4.01 8.76
N THR A 187 -15.75 3.11 9.54
CA THR A 187 -15.80 3.19 11.01
C THR A 187 -15.27 1.88 11.57
N VAL A 188 -14.10 1.93 12.20
CA VAL A 188 -13.51 0.79 12.90
C VAL A 188 -14.07 0.79 14.33
N LEU A 189 -14.68 -0.33 14.73
CA LEU A 189 -15.18 -0.51 16.09
C LEU A 189 -14.03 -0.87 17.06
N PRO A 190 -14.18 -0.63 18.37
CA PRO A 190 -13.22 -1.09 19.38
C PRO A 190 -12.99 -2.61 19.30
N ALA A 191 -11.92 -3.11 19.90
CA ALA A 191 -11.65 -4.54 19.96
C ALA A 191 -12.83 -5.28 20.64
N LEU A 192 -13.28 -6.36 19.99
CA LEU A 192 -14.36 -7.23 20.45
C LEU A 192 -13.81 -8.61 20.77
N ASN A 193 -14.55 -9.41 21.53
CA ASN A 193 -14.15 -10.79 21.81
C ASN A 193 -13.88 -11.59 20.53
N TYR A 194 -12.99 -12.57 20.63
CA TYR A 194 -12.62 -13.44 19.51
C TYR A 194 -13.83 -14.26 19.02
N ILE A 195 -14.00 -14.35 17.70
CA ILE A 195 -15.09 -15.11 17.09
C ILE A 195 -14.63 -16.53 16.81
N GLY A 196 -15.06 -17.49 17.65
CA GLY A 196 -14.69 -18.91 17.50
C GLY A 196 -15.40 -19.63 16.34
N ASP A 197 -16.72 -19.50 16.25
CA ASP A 197 -17.53 -20.15 15.21
C ASP A 197 -17.72 -19.22 14.01
N THR A 198 -16.64 -19.08 13.21
CA THR A 198 -16.64 -18.20 12.03
C THR A 198 -17.67 -18.61 10.97
N PRO A 199 -17.93 -19.91 10.68
CA PRO A 199 -18.96 -20.29 9.72
C PRO A 199 -20.38 -19.94 10.18
N LYS A 200 -20.70 -20.14 11.47
CA LYS A 200 -22.01 -19.74 12.02
C LYS A 200 -22.20 -18.23 11.89
N MET A 201 -21.20 -17.45 12.27
CA MET A 201 -21.24 -15.98 12.15
C MET A 201 -21.52 -15.54 10.71
N VAL A 202 -20.78 -16.08 9.73
CA VAL A 202 -20.99 -15.74 8.32
C VAL A 202 -22.42 -16.12 7.87
N ALA A 203 -22.92 -17.29 8.24
CA ALA A 203 -24.25 -17.74 7.86
C ALA A 203 -25.37 -16.87 8.47
N GLU A 204 -25.19 -16.38 9.70
CA GLU A 204 -26.14 -15.46 10.35
C GLU A 204 -26.12 -14.07 9.71
N LEU A 205 -24.94 -13.56 9.34
CA LEU A 205 -24.81 -12.31 8.59
C LEU A 205 -25.43 -12.40 7.20
N GLU A 206 -25.27 -13.51 6.49
CA GLU A 206 -25.90 -13.74 5.18
C GLU A 206 -27.44 -13.77 5.28
N LYS A 207 -27.97 -14.35 6.36
CA LYS A 207 -29.42 -14.37 6.65
C LYS A 207 -29.95 -13.04 7.19
N GLY A 208 -29.08 -12.14 7.64
CA GLY A 208 -29.46 -10.84 8.22
C GLY A 208 -30.12 -10.95 9.58
N THR A 209 -29.85 -12.02 10.34
CA THR A 209 -30.44 -12.26 11.66
C THR A 209 -29.72 -11.45 12.73
N VAL A 210 -30.49 -10.74 13.57
CA VAL A 210 -29.98 -9.86 14.65
C VAL A 210 -29.08 -10.61 15.65
N THR A 211 -29.23 -11.94 15.74
CA THR A 211 -28.46 -12.79 16.65
C THR A 211 -26.96 -12.87 16.32
N ALA A 212 -26.54 -12.45 15.12
CA ALA A 212 -25.15 -12.51 14.68
C ALA A 212 -24.17 -11.78 15.62
N PHE A 213 -24.64 -10.78 16.37
CA PHE A 213 -23.79 -10.01 17.29
C PHE A 213 -24.19 -10.16 18.76
N ASP A 214 -25.05 -11.11 19.12
CA ASP A 214 -25.54 -11.27 20.50
C ASP A 214 -24.46 -11.81 21.45
N GLU A 215 -23.59 -12.68 20.94
CA GLU A 215 -22.46 -13.26 21.68
C GLU A 215 -21.23 -12.32 21.66
N ILE A 216 -21.32 -11.18 20.97
CA ILE A 216 -20.22 -10.24 20.79
C ILE A 216 -20.23 -9.16 21.87
N SER A 217 -19.08 -8.95 22.51
CA SER A 217 -18.87 -7.96 23.57
C SER A 217 -17.49 -7.33 23.45
N LEU A 218 -17.28 -6.20 24.13
CA LEU A 218 -15.97 -5.54 24.16
C LEU A 218 -14.91 -6.50 24.70
N ALA A 219 -13.76 -6.54 24.03
CA ALA A 219 -12.64 -7.33 24.49
C ALA A 219 -12.13 -6.77 25.82
N ALA A 220 -11.78 -7.67 26.75
CA ALA A 220 -11.18 -7.27 28.02
C ALA A 220 -9.77 -6.66 27.85
N THR A 221 -9.06 -7.06 26.79
CA THR A 221 -7.75 -6.53 26.41
C THR A 221 -7.50 -6.78 24.93
N GLU A 222 -6.76 -5.88 24.29
CA GLU A 222 -6.29 -6.04 22.90
C GLU A 222 -5.08 -6.98 22.79
N GLU A 223 -4.42 -7.32 23.90
CA GLU A 223 -3.22 -8.17 23.93
C GLU A 223 -3.49 -9.66 23.70
N LYS A 224 -4.76 -10.07 23.78
CA LYS A 224 -5.22 -11.45 23.55
C LYS A 224 -5.88 -11.56 22.19
N ASP A 225 -6.29 -12.79 21.86
CA ASP A 225 -7.16 -13.04 20.72
C ASP A 225 -8.43 -12.20 20.84
N HIS A 226 -8.69 -11.43 19.79
CA HIS A 226 -9.84 -10.53 19.71
C HIS A 226 -10.32 -10.44 18.26
N SER A 227 -11.42 -9.76 18.03
CA SER A 227 -11.93 -9.45 16.70
C SER A 227 -12.03 -7.94 16.51
N VAL A 228 -11.90 -7.51 15.26
CA VAL A 228 -12.09 -6.12 14.83
C VAL A 228 -13.13 -6.11 13.73
N ILE A 229 -14.15 -5.30 13.93
CA ILE A 229 -15.24 -5.11 12.98
C ILE A 229 -15.11 -3.72 12.39
N THR A 230 -15.08 -3.65 11.06
CA THR A 230 -15.09 -2.40 10.32
C THR A 230 -16.40 -2.25 9.58
N VAL A 231 -17.12 -1.17 9.87
CA VAL A 231 -18.38 -0.79 9.23
C VAL A 231 -18.10 0.21 8.12
N TYR A 232 -18.71 -0.01 6.96
CA TYR A 232 -18.68 0.87 5.80
C TYR A 232 -20.11 1.35 5.55
N ALA A 233 -20.37 2.64 5.77
CA ALA A 233 -21.72 3.21 5.64
C ALA A 233 -21.81 4.23 4.50
N SER A 234 -22.91 4.17 3.75
CA SER A 234 -23.32 5.21 2.81
C SER A 234 -24.40 6.10 3.42
N LYS A 235 -24.44 7.36 2.99
CA LYS A 235 -25.50 8.32 3.34
C LYS A 235 -26.91 7.85 2.94
N ARG A 236 -27.01 6.94 1.97
CA ARG A 236 -28.28 6.38 1.48
C ARG A 236 -28.75 5.11 2.21
N GLY A 237 -28.03 4.69 3.25
CA GLY A 237 -28.42 3.56 4.08
C GLY A 237 -27.79 2.21 3.69
N ASP A 238 -27.12 2.11 2.53
CA ASP A 238 -26.30 0.94 2.25
C ASP A 238 -25.17 0.82 3.28
N CYS A 239 -24.97 -0.41 3.77
CA CYS A 239 -24.00 -0.73 4.80
C CYS A 239 -23.30 -2.04 4.46
N TYR A 240 -21.98 -2.06 4.60
CA TYR A 240 -21.16 -3.27 4.47
C TYR A 240 -20.27 -3.42 5.70
N VAL A 241 -19.93 -4.67 6.04
CA VAL A 241 -19.04 -4.97 7.16
C VAL A 241 -17.93 -5.92 6.76
N THR A 242 -16.75 -5.68 7.32
CA THR A 242 -15.63 -6.61 7.33
C THR A 242 -15.34 -7.00 8.77
N VAL A 243 -15.15 -8.30 9.02
CA VAL A 243 -14.81 -8.85 10.33
C VAL A 243 -13.47 -9.56 10.21
N LEU A 244 -12.52 -9.16 11.06
CA LEU A 244 -11.20 -9.76 11.15
C LEU A 244 -11.03 -10.32 12.56
N ASN A 245 -10.57 -11.57 12.66
CA ASN A 245 -10.04 -12.12 13.90
C ASN A 245 -8.55 -11.79 13.99
N LYS A 246 -8.10 -11.31 15.14
CA LYS A 246 -6.70 -11.01 15.44
C LYS A 246 -6.20 -12.04 16.44
N LYS A 247 -5.36 -12.96 15.98
CA LYS A 247 -4.72 -13.96 16.86
C LYS A 247 -3.42 -13.42 17.42
N ALA A 248 -3.33 -13.37 18.74
CA ALA A 248 -2.13 -12.94 19.45
C ALA A 248 -1.06 -14.05 19.38
N LYS A 249 0.15 -13.64 19.03
CA LYS A 249 1.34 -14.49 19.03
C LYS A 249 2.42 -13.79 19.83
N ILE A 250 2.90 -14.46 20.87
CA ILE A 250 4.06 -14.00 21.62
C ILE A 250 5.30 -14.40 20.82
N THR A 251 6.10 -13.41 20.44
CA THR A 251 7.38 -13.62 19.76
C THR A 251 8.44 -14.06 20.77
N ASP A 252 9.53 -14.67 20.26
CA ASP A 252 10.68 -15.10 21.09
C ASP A 252 11.33 -13.95 21.89
N LYS A 253 11.00 -12.70 21.56
CA LYS A 253 11.45 -11.47 22.25
C LYS A 253 10.44 -10.95 23.29
N GLY A 254 9.39 -11.71 23.60
CA GLY A 254 8.33 -11.30 24.55
C GLY A 254 7.37 -10.22 24.03
N LYS A 255 7.46 -9.85 22.75
CA LYS A 255 6.55 -8.88 22.12
C LYS A 255 5.32 -9.60 21.56
N ILE A 256 4.13 -9.04 21.77
CA ILE A 256 2.87 -9.54 21.22
C ILE A 256 2.71 -8.99 19.80
N GLU A 257 2.48 -9.88 18.84
CA GLU A 257 2.09 -9.56 17.46
C GLU A 257 0.74 -10.20 17.15
N HIS A 258 -0.09 -9.54 16.34
CA HIS A 258 -1.38 -10.09 15.92
C HIS A 258 -1.33 -10.53 14.47
N THR A 259 -1.84 -11.74 14.20
CA THR A 259 -2.08 -12.22 12.84
C THR A 259 -3.54 -12.02 12.49
N ASP A 260 -3.79 -11.36 11.35
CA ASP A 260 -5.14 -11.07 10.86
C ASP A 260 -5.70 -12.26 10.08
N GLU A 261 -6.83 -12.80 10.55
CA GLU A 261 -7.62 -13.82 9.87
C GLU A 261 -8.96 -13.22 9.42
N ALA A 262 -9.16 -13.11 8.11
CA ALA A 262 -10.40 -12.58 7.58
C ALA A 262 -11.55 -13.58 7.80
N VAL A 263 -12.52 -13.21 8.64
CA VAL A 263 -13.76 -13.97 8.85
C VAL A 263 -14.71 -13.70 7.68
N VAL A 264 -14.93 -12.42 7.37
CA VAL A 264 -15.78 -11.99 6.27
C VAL A 264 -15.32 -10.63 5.76
N SER A 265 -15.45 -10.36 4.46
CA SER A 265 -15.10 -9.08 3.86
C SER A 265 -16.26 -8.49 3.07
N TYR A 266 -16.65 -7.27 3.42
CA TYR A 266 -17.69 -6.48 2.76
C TYR A 266 -19.03 -7.20 2.56
N ILE A 267 -19.54 -7.86 3.60
CA ILE A 267 -20.91 -8.41 3.59
C ILE A 267 -21.92 -7.29 3.84
N ARG A 268 -23.02 -7.27 3.11
CA ARG A 268 -24.07 -6.26 3.22
C ARG A 268 -24.87 -6.49 4.49
N LEU A 269 -25.11 -5.42 5.25
CA LEU A 269 -25.97 -5.46 6.44
C LEU A 269 -27.33 -4.81 6.17
N ASN A 270 -28.33 -5.28 6.92
CA ASN A 270 -29.61 -4.58 7.07
C ASN A 270 -29.50 -3.49 8.16
N GLN A 271 -30.53 -2.65 8.25
CA GLN A 271 -30.55 -1.50 9.15
C GLN A 271 -30.50 -1.93 10.63
N SER A 272 -31.19 -3.00 11.01
CA SER A 272 -31.19 -3.50 12.40
C SER A 272 -29.80 -3.94 12.87
N LEU A 273 -29.06 -4.68 12.03
CA LEU A 273 -27.70 -5.12 12.35
C LEU A 273 -26.71 -3.95 12.42
N LYS A 274 -26.87 -2.96 11.53
CA LYS A 274 -26.08 -1.72 11.57
C LYS A 274 -26.27 -1.00 12.90
N GLU A 275 -27.52 -0.83 13.35
CA GLU A 275 -27.83 -0.16 14.61
C GLU A 275 -27.28 -0.91 15.83
N GLN A 276 -27.32 -2.24 15.82
CA GLN A 276 -26.70 -3.05 16.87
C GLN A 276 -25.19 -2.83 16.95
N LEU A 277 -24.49 -2.79 15.81
CA LEU A 277 -23.05 -2.54 15.77
C LEU A 277 -22.65 -1.14 16.23
N LEU A 278 -23.42 -0.11 15.87
CA LEU A 278 -23.13 1.26 16.26
C LEU A 278 -23.26 1.49 17.78
N LYS A 279 -23.96 0.62 18.52
CA LYS A 279 -23.99 0.69 20.00
C LYS A 279 -22.62 0.45 20.64
N PHE A 280 -21.76 -0.36 20.01
CA PHE A 280 -20.41 -0.59 20.53
C PHE A 280 -19.50 0.64 20.36
N GLN A 281 -19.83 1.55 19.43
CA GLN A 281 -19.10 2.79 19.24
C GLN A 281 -19.39 3.82 20.34
N SER A 282 -20.63 3.87 20.85
CA SER A 282 -21.04 4.86 21.85
C SER A 282 -20.55 4.58 23.27
N HIS A 283 -20.18 3.33 23.58
CA HIS A 283 -19.70 2.95 24.91
C HIS A 283 -18.26 3.43 25.20
N THR A 284 -17.55 3.95 24.21
CA THR A 284 -16.18 4.46 24.36
C THR A 284 -16.13 5.97 24.63
N THR A 285 -17.22 6.72 24.42
CA THR A 285 -17.24 8.20 24.59
C THR A 285 -17.64 8.64 26.02
N THR A 286 -17.88 7.69 26.92
CA THR A 286 -18.29 7.94 28.32
C THR A 286 -17.26 7.50 29.36
N ALA A 287 -15.98 7.46 28.99
CA ALA A 287 -14.86 7.20 29.91
C ALA A 287 -13.91 8.39 29.97
#